data_AF-A0A2R6REN8-F1
#
_entry.id   AF-A0A2R6REN8-F1
#
_cell.length_a   1.000
_cell.length_b   1.000
_cell.length_c   1.000
_cell.angle_alpha   90.00
_cell.angle_beta   90.00
_cell.angle_gamma   90.00
#
_symmetry.space_group_name_H-M   'P 1'
#
loop_
_entity.id
_entity.type
_entity.pdbx_description
1 polymer ?
#
loop_
_entity_poly.entity_id
_entity_poly.type
_entity_poly.pdbx_seq_one_letter_code
_entity_poly.pdbx_strand_id
1 'polypeptide(L)'
;MTGSGRRSARSRIKSYSDADDDDRSLRSAKSNPQLRRDRRRDQSLIRIPNVDLKALLGFGIVAFLVVLFLIYHLIQPIEQAQRPRVVTPFPAPKILDLPQFQGEHKESLYWGTYRPHVYLGIRARTPHSLVAGLMWIGIKDGRYFMRHVCQDSDELKTYGWMRHNGRDYGHQKLVDQDMTLTTSFFKSNEDDSTLSSGLDDYPRASNPSEEERHLDLRCWMFLAADCMYSISKLLGKEKELGKEYGSTAKLLSDFDLLNQMHFDDAYGAYFDFGNHTEKVRLSWREVEGTNHYASRELVREVLERPKLRFVPHIGYVSLFPFMGKIIPPASSILEQQLNLISNRSILWTDYGLRSLSKTSSMYMKYNTEHDAPYWRGPIWMNMNYMILSALHHYSKENGPYRDKAKIIYNDLRSNLIRNIVRNYQQTGYLWEQYDQKKGKGKGARVFTGWTSLVLLIMAETYSEC
;
A
#
# COMPACT_ATOMS: atom_id res chain seq x y z
N MET A 1 -38.34 51.11 -29.98
CA MET A 1 -39.50 50.34 -30.43
C MET A 1 -39.76 49.23 -29.41
N THR A 2 -40.97 49.22 -28.85
CA THR A 2 -41.77 48.08 -28.32
C THR A 2 -41.08 47.10 -27.36
N GLY A 3 -41.49 46.87 -26.12
CA GLY A 3 -42.82 46.87 -25.48
C GLY A 3 -42.94 45.53 -24.72
N SER A 4 -42.90 45.54 -23.39
CA SER A 4 -44.06 45.35 -22.48
C SER A 4 -44.78 43.99 -22.54
N GLY A 5 -45.00 43.39 -21.36
CA GLY A 5 -46.05 42.38 -21.10
C GLY A 5 -45.51 41.13 -20.39
N ARG A 6 -45.46 40.99 -19.05
CA ARG A 6 -46.50 40.93 -18.01
C ARG A 6 -47.48 39.73 -18.14
N ARG A 7 -47.52 38.96 -17.04
CA ARG A 7 -48.66 38.30 -16.36
C ARG A 7 -49.10 36.86 -16.71
N SER A 8 -49.15 36.11 -15.59
CA SER A 8 -50.25 35.28 -15.04
C SER A 8 -50.56 33.90 -15.61
N ALA A 9 -50.23 32.90 -14.79
CA ALA A 9 -51.18 32.01 -14.10
C ALA A 9 -52.56 31.73 -14.73
N ARG A 10 -52.81 30.44 -15.04
CA ARG A 10 -54.02 29.64 -14.69
C ARG A 10 -53.91 28.26 -15.36
N SER A 11 -53.83 27.16 -14.60
CA SER A 11 -54.92 26.31 -14.12
C SER A 11 -55.26 25.12 -15.04
N ARG A 12 -55.13 23.88 -14.54
CA ARG A 12 -56.04 22.76 -14.87
C ARG A 12 -55.91 21.64 -13.81
N ILE A 13 -56.80 21.65 -12.82
CA ILE A 13 -57.97 20.77 -12.59
C ILE A 13 -57.64 19.55 -11.73
N LYS A 14 -58.40 19.47 -10.64
CA LYS A 14 -58.37 18.52 -9.53
C LYS A 14 -59.15 17.24 -9.84
N SER A 15 -58.78 16.24 -9.05
CA SER A 15 -59.48 15.04 -8.59
C SER A 15 -61.00 15.10 -8.46
N TYR A 16 -61.57 13.91 -8.65
CA TYR A 16 -62.92 13.41 -8.34
C TYR A 16 -63.62 14.02 -7.12
N SER A 17 -64.91 14.26 -7.29
CA SER A 17 -66.00 14.42 -6.30
C SER A 17 -66.24 13.08 -5.57
N ASP A 18 -66.89 12.97 -4.41
CA ASP A 18 -68.09 13.61 -3.85
C ASP A 18 -67.84 13.98 -2.37
N ALA A 19 -68.17 15.17 -1.87
CA ALA A 19 -69.50 15.70 -1.55
C ALA A 19 -70.23 14.85 -0.48
N ASP A 20 -70.29 15.34 0.76
CA ASP A 20 -71.51 16.02 1.21
C ASP A 20 -71.32 16.76 2.55
N ASP A 21 -71.60 18.05 2.43
CA ASP A 21 -72.48 18.87 3.26
C ASP A 21 -72.11 19.28 4.71
N ASP A 22 -71.78 20.58 4.79
CA ASP A 22 -72.63 21.64 5.37
C ASP A 22 -72.98 21.53 6.87
N ASP A 23 -72.89 22.56 7.71
CA ASP A 23 -72.87 23.99 7.48
C ASP A 23 -72.52 24.72 8.80
N ARG A 24 -72.08 25.98 8.65
CA ARG A 24 -72.27 27.13 9.55
C ARG A 24 -71.80 27.11 11.01
N SER A 25 -70.60 27.68 11.16
CA SER A 25 -70.34 29.04 11.68
C SER A 25 -71.29 29.64 12.74
N LEU A 26 -70.72 30.36 13.71
CA LEU A 26 -70.98 31.80 13.89
C LEU A 26 -70.03 32.44 14.94
N ARG A 27 -69.26 33.42 14.44
CA ARG A 27 -68.95 34.75 14.99
C ARG A 27 -68.14 34.91 16.30
N SER A 28 -67.09 35.71 16.11
CA SER A 28 -66.27 36.38 17.12
C SER A 28 -67.03 37.44 17.94
N ALA A 29 -66.64 37.62 19.19
CA ALA A 29 -66.53 38.95 19.82
C ALA A 29 -65.59 38.89 21.04
N LYS A 30 -64.70 39.88 21.15
CA LYS A 30 -63.80 40.12 22.29
C LYS A 30 -64.58 40.78 23.44
N SER A 31 -64.20 40.48 24.68
CA SER A 31 -64.08 41.48 25.76
C SER A 31 -63.18 40.96 26.90
N ASN A 32 -62.24 41.80 27.32
CA ASN A 32 -61.60 41.80 28.65
C ASN A 32 -62.37 42.87 29.49
N PRO A 33 -62.36 42.93 30.84
CA PRO A 33 -61.16 42.78 31.69
C PRO A 33 -61.33 42.25 33.15
N GLN A 34 -60.19 41.81 33.72
CA GLN A 34 -59.67 41.97 35.11
C GLN A 34 -60.58 41.95 36.36
N LEU A 35 -60.23 41.07 37.32
CA LEU A 35 -60.27 41.34 38.78
C LEU A 35 -59.25 40.44 39.52
N ARG A 36 -58.13 41.01 40.00
CA ARG A 36 -57.77 41.27 41.42
C ARG A 36 -57.73 40.07 42.40
N ARG A 37 -56.50 39.63 42.68
CA ARG A 37 -55.75 39.78 43.96
C ARG A 37 -56.20 39.05 45.25
N ASP A 38 -55.23 38.29 45.80
CA ASP A 38 -54.94 37.91 47.22
C ASP A 38 -55.94 37.08 48.04
N ARG A 39 -55.52 35.88 48.50
CA ARG A 39 -55.12 35.63 49.91
C ARG A 39 -54.72 34.17 50.22
N ARG A 40 -53.65 34.04 51.01
CA ARG A 40 -53.20 32.90 51.82
C ARG A 40 -54.33 32.13 52.53
N ARG A 41 -54.23 30.80 52.61
CA ARG A 41 -53.89 30.02 53.83
C ARG A 41 -53.98 28.50 53.59
N ASP A 42 -53.11 27.77 54.27
CA ASP A 42 -53.13 26.32 54.48
C ASP A 42 -54.53 25.77 54.80
N GLN A 43 -54.86 24.61 54.24
CA GLN A 43 -55.03 23.37 55.00
C GLN A 43 -55.29 22.17 54.07
N SER A 44 -54.56 21.10 54.38
CA SER A 44 -54.67 19.70 53.96
C SER A 44 -56.03 19.19 53.46
N LEU A 45 -56.00 18.30 52.45
CA LEU A 45 -56.45 16.90 52.53
C LEU A 45 -56.62 16.32 51.10
N ILE A 46 -55.64 15.57 50.61
CA ILE A 46 -55.88 14.55 49.57
C ILE A 46 -55.49 13.20 50.16
N ARG A 47 -56.50 12.34 50.28
CA ARG A 47 -56.40 10.97 50.78
C ARG A 47 -55.57 10.12 49.81
N ILE A 48 -54.44 9.61 50.28
CA ILE A 48 -53.68 8.53 49.63
C ILE A 48 -54.45 7.23 49.92
N PRO A 49 -54.78 6.39 48.93
CA PRO A 49 -55.37 5.09 49.21
C PRO A 49 -54.36 4.26 50.02
N ASN A 50 -54.86 3.55 51.03
CA ASN A 50 -54.06 2.78 51.98
C ASN A 50 -53.35 1.64 51.25
N VAL A 51 -52.17 1.90 50.68
CA VAL A 51 -51.35 0.87 50.04
C VAL A 51 -50.61 0.14 51.15
N ASP A 52 -50.92 -1.15 51.32
CA ASP A 52 -50.23 -1.98 52.31
C ASP A 52 -48.72 -1.92 52.02
N LEU A 53 -47.97 -1.34 52.95
CA LEU A 53 -46.53 -1.15 52.80
C LEU A 53 -45.83 -2.48 52.55
N LYS A 54 -46.36 -3.60 53.06
CA LYS A 54 -45.85 -4.95 52.78
C LYS A 54 -46.11 -5.38 51.34
N ALA A 55 -47.27 -5.03 50.78
CA ALA A 55 -47.58 -5.30 49.38
C ALA A 55 -46.71 -4.43 48.46
N LEU A 56 -46.52 -3.15 48.78
CA LEU A 56 -45.67 -2.25 47.99
C LEU A 56 -44.18 -2.65 48.06
N LEU A 57 -43.70 -3.07 49.23
CA LEU A 57 -42.36 -3.64 49.38
C LEU A 57 -42.24 -4.97 48.61
N GLY A 58 -43.27 -5.82 48.67
CA GLY A 58 -43.34 -7.07 47.92
C GLY A 58 -43.31 -6.85 46.42
N PHE A 59 -44.11 -5.94 45.89
CA PHE A 59 -44.09 -5.55 44.47
C PHE A 59 -42.76 -4.91 44.07
N GLY A 60 -42.16 -4.10 44.94
CA GLY A 60 -40.83 -3.53 44.73
C GLY A 60 -39.74 -4.60 44.64
N ILE A 61 -39.77 -5.60 45.52
CA ILE A 61 -38.84 -6.73 45.50
C ILE A 61 -39.05 -7.59 44.25
N VAL A 62 -40.30 -7.89 43.87
CA VAL A 62 -40.60 -8.65 42.66
C VAL A 62 -40.15 -7.90 41.41
N ALA A 63 -40.44 -6.60 41.31
CA ALA A 63 -40.00 -5.78 40.19
C ALA A 63 -38.46 -5.70 40.13
N PHE A 64 -37.79 -5.57 41.28
CA PHE A 64 -36.33 -5.60 41.35
C PHE A 64 -35.77 -6.94 40.89
N LEU A 65 -36.35 -8.07 41.32
CA LEU A 65 -35.94 -9.41 40.90
C LEU A 65 -36.19 -9.64 39.40
N VAL A 66 -37.29 -9.12 38.85
CA VAL A 66 -37.58 -9.19 37.40
C VAL A 66 -36.59 -8.36 36.61
N VAL A 67 -36.27 -7.14 37.07
CA VAL A 67 -35.23 -6.31 36.43
C VAL A 67 -33.86 -6.97 36.54
N LEU A 68 -33.52 -7.57 37.67
CA LEU A 68 -32.26 -8.29 37.86
C LEU A 68 -32.19 -9.56 37.01
N PHE A 69 -33.31 -10.26 36.84
CA PHE A 69 -33.44 -11.40 35.92
C PHE A 69 -33.31 -10.97 34.45
N LEU A 70 -33.92 -9.85 34.05
CA LEU A 70 -33.79 -9.28 32.71
C LEU A 70 -32.35 -8.81 32.45
N ILE A 71 -31.70 -8.14 33.41
CA ILE A 71 -30.29 -7.75 33.33
C ILE A 71 -29.40 -8.99 33.24
N TYR A 72 -29.65 -10.02 34.06
CA TYR A 72 -28.93 -11.30 34.00
C TYR A 72 -29.08 -11.95 32.62
N HIS A 73 -30.27 -11.97 32.04
CA HIS A 73 -30.52 -12.53 30.70
C HIS A 73 -30.13 -11.62 29.54
N LEU A 74 -29.93 -10.31 29.74
CA LEU A 74 -29.38 -9.38 28.74
C LEU A 74 -27.84 -9.35 28.78
N ILE A 75 -27.21 -9.67 29.90
CA ILE A 75 -25.74 -9.74 30.06
C ILE A 75 -25.20 -11.14 29.73
N GLN A 76 -25.92 -12.21 30.08
CA GLN A 76 -25.51 -13.60 29.77
C GLN A 76 -25.39 -13.98 28.27
N PRO A 77 -26.03 -13.32 27.27
CA PRO A 77 -25.75 -13.60 25.87
C PRO A 77 -24.39 -13.05 25.43
N ILE A 78 -23.78 -12.14 26.21
CA ILE A 78 -22.49 -11.50 25.89
C ILE A 78 -21.31 -12.30 26.48
N GLU A 79 -21.50 -12.97 27.62
CA GLU A 79 -20.48 -13.89 28.19
C GLU A 79 -20.52 -15.31 27.62
N GLN A 80 -21.61 -15.68 26.93
CA GLN A 80 -21.67 -16.87 26.07
C GLN A 80 -21.41 -16.51 24.59
N ALA A 81 -20.46 -15.61 24.32
CA ALA A 81 -19.60 -15.86 23.17
C ALA A 81 -19.00 -17.25 23.40
N GLN A 82 -19.43 -18.25 22.62
CA GLN A 82 -18.95 -19.63 22.69
C GLN A 82 -17.47 -19.65 23.08
N ARG A 83 -17.18 -19.96 24.35
CA ARG A 83 -15.83 -20.40 24.70
C ARG A 83 -15.57 -21.54 23.72
N PRO A 84 -14.55 -21.45 22.85
CA PRO A 84 -14.31 -22.48 21.86
C PRO A 84 -14.32 -23.79 22.61
N ARG A 85 -15.21 -24.72 22.18
CA ARG A 85 -15.34 -26.09 22.70
C ARG A 85 -13.97 -26.50 23.17
N VAL A 86 -13.77 -26.72 24.48
CA VAL A 86 -12.45 -27.01 25.06
C VAL A 86 -11.82 -28.06 24.18
N VAL A 87 -10.94 -27.62 23.27
CA VAL A 87 -10.15 -28.52 22.46
C VAL A 87 -9.10 -28.89 23.48
N THR A 88 -9.33 -29.99 24.21
CA THR A 88 -8.25 -30.65 24.91
C THR A 88 -7.16 -30.78 23.84
N PRO A 89 -6.05 -30.00 23.93
CA PRO A 89 -5.08 -29.99 22.87
C PRO A 89 -4.65 -31.43 22.72
N PHE A 90 -4.77 -31.97 21.50
CA PHE A 90 -4.30 -33.31 21.24
C PHE A 90 -2.86 -33.39 21.78
N PRO A 91 -2.55 -34.29 22.74
CA PRO A 91 -1.28 -34.29 23.45
C PRO A 91 -0.18 -34.80 22.52
N ALA A 92 0.17 -33.94 21.58
CA ALA A 92 1.19 -34.13 20.58
C ALA A 92 1.99 -32.83 20.47
N PRO A 93 3.28 -32.93 20.10
CA PRO A 93 4.08 -31.75 19.77
C PRO A 93 3.36 -30.94 18.69
N LYS A 94 3.51 -29.60 18.73
CA LYS A 94 2.99 -28.77 17.64
C LYS A 94 3.68 -29.23 16.36
N ILE A 95 2.97 -29.18 15.23
CA ILE A 95 3.54 -29.54 13.93
C ILE A 95 4.86 -28.78 13.68
N LEU A 96 4.95 -27.53 14.11
CA LEU A 96 6.16 -26.71 14.01
C LEU A 96 7.35 -27.25 14.81
N ASP A 97 7.10 -27.98 15.89
CA ASP A 97 8.12 -28.51 16.81
C ASP A 97 8.65 -29.89 16.35
N LEU A 98 8.07 -30.48 15.29
CA LEU A 98 8.51 -31.78 14.79
C LEU A 98 9.88 -31.67 14.09
N PRO A 99 10.77 -32.67 14.22
CA PRO A 99 12.12 -32.63 13.64
C PRO A 99 12.17 -32.36 12.13
N GLN A 100 11.15 -32.81 11.37
CA GLN A 100 11.04 -32.61 9.92
C GLN A 100 10.92 -31.14 9.51
N PHE A 101 10.64 -30.25 10.47
CA PHE A 101 10.43 -28.82 10.28
C PHE A 101 11.54 -27.95 10.90
N GLN A 102 12.58 -28.60 11.44
CA GLN A 102 13.74 -28.01 12.11
C GLN A 102 15.02 -28.20 11.27
N GLY A 103 16.16 -27.71 11.75
CA GLY A 103 17.45 -27.82 11.05
C GLY A 103 17.41 -27.17 9.66
N GLU A 104 17.98 -27.83 8.65
CA GLU A 104 18.00 -27.37 7.25
C GLU A 104 16.59 -27.18 6.64
N HIS A 105 15.56 -27.83 7.21
CA HIS A 105 14.18 -27.67 6.77
C HIS A 105 13.50 -26.43 7.34
N LYS A 106 14.07 -25.80 8.36
CA LYS A 106 13.48 -24.61 8.99
C LYS A 106 13.33 -23.48 7.98
N GLU A 107 14.43 -23.14 7.30
CA GLU A 107 14.48 -22.09 6.29
C GLU A 107 13.82 -22.52 4.98
N SER A 108 14.15 -23.70 4.46
CA SER A 108 13.60 -24.17 3.17
C SER A 108 12.08 -24.38 3.19
N LEU A 109 11.47 -24.64 4.34
CA LEU A 109 10.01 -24.69 4.50
C LEU A 109 9.45 -23.44 5.15
N TYR A 110 10.23 -22.38 5.41
CA TYR A 110 9.74 -21.21 6.12
C TYR A 110 8.56 -20.56 5.38
N TRP A 111 8.70 -20.33 4.07
CA TRP A 111 7.65 -19.85 3.17
C TRP A 111 7.07 -20.95 2.29
N GLY A 112 5.75 -20.92 2.10
CA GLY A 112 5.06 -21.81 1.18
C GLY A 112 3.61 -21.44 0.97
N THR A 113 2.89 -22.29 0.22
CA THR A 113 1.46 -22.17 -0.07
C THR A 113 0.57 -22.60 1.10
N TYR A 114 0.97 -22.24 2.33
CA TYR A 114 0.39 -22.72 3.60
C TYR A 114 -0.87 -21.97 4.03
N ARG A 115 -1.53 -21.24 3.12
CA ARG A 115 -2.79 -20.55 3.41
C ARG A 115 -3.92 -21.20 2.62
N PRO A 116 -4.66 -22.14 3.24
CA PRO A 116 -5.82 -22.77 2.62
C PRO A 116 -7.02 -21.82 2.53
N HIS A 117 -8.11 -22.30 1.92
CA HIS A 117 -9.41 -21.61 1.73
C HIS A 117 -9.44 -20.45 0.73
N VAL A 118 -8.32 -20.15 0.09
CA VAL A 118 -8.23 -19.12 -0.95
C VAL A 118 -7.67 -19.70 -2.22
N TYR A 119 -7.98 -19.07 -3.35
CA TYR A 119 -7.57 -19.56 -4.66
C TYR A 119 -6.05 -19.64 -4.79
N LEU A 120 -5.33 -18.63 -4.31
CA LEU A 120 -3.88 -18.70 -4.09
C LEU A 120 -3.55 -18.01 -2.76
N GLY A 121 -2.82 -18.71 -1.89
CA GLY A 121 -2.45 -18.21 -0.58
C GLY A 121 -1.03 -18.63 -0.20
N ILE A 122 -0.21 -17.64 0.15
CA ILE A 122 1.19 -17.81 0.55
C ILE A 122 1.36 -17.21 1.95
N ARG A 123 2.04 -17.93 2.84
CA ARG A 123 2.40 -17.44 4.17
C ARG A 123 3.65 -18.15 4.69
N ALA A 124 4.33 -17.51 5.63
CA ALA A 124 5.39 -18.09 6.42
C ALA A 124 4.85 -18.94 7.58
N ARG A 125 5.65 -19.89 8.05
CA ARG A 125 5.38 -20.75 9.22
C ARG A 125 5.65 -20.03 10.55
N THR A 126 5.15 -18.80 10.68
CA THR A 126 5.21 -18.00 11.91
C THR A 126 3.78 -17.59 12.32
N PRO A 127 3.48 -17.45 13.64
CA PRO A 127 2.17 -17.01 14.11
C PRO A 127 1.72 -15.66 13.52
N HIS A 128 2.65 -14.72 13.35
CA HIS A 128 2.41 -13.39 12.79
C HIS A 128 3.05 -13.26 11.40
N SER A 129 2.54 -14.05 10.45
CA SER A 129 3.05 -14.04 9.08
C SER A 129 2.43 -12.92 8.25
N LEU A 130 3.22 -12.24 7.42
CA LEU A 130 2.70 -11.57 6.23
C LEU A 130 1.98 -12.61 5.36
N VAL A 131 0.79 -12.25 4.88
CA VAL A 131 -0.04 -13.11 4.04
C VAL A 131 -0.10 -12.52 2.64
N ALA A 132 0.24 -13.33 1.65
CA ALA A 132 0.11 -12.99 0.24
C ALA A 132 -0.91 -13.92 -0.43
N GLY A 133 -1.46 -13.49 -1.56
CA GLY A 133 -2.42 -14.28 -2.32
C GLY A 133 -2.88 -13.56 -3.58
N LEU A 134 -3.77 -14.21 -4.31
CA LEU A 134 -4.36 -13.68 -5.54
C LEU A 134 -5.78 -13.16 -5.28
N MET A 135 -6.09 -12.00 -5.83
CA MET A 135 -7.46 -11.48 -5.91
C MET A 135 -7.72 -10.90 -7.31
N TRP A 136 -8.92 -11.06 -7.83
CA TRP A 136 -9.33 -10.50 -9.12
C TRP A 136 -10.83 -10.18 -9.12
N ILE A 137 -11.29 -9.43 -10.11
CA ILE A 137 -12.71 -9.09 -10.25
C ILE A 137 -13.33 -10.02 -11.29
N GLY A 138 -14.35 -10.76 -10.87
CA GLY A 138 -15.23 -11.54 -11.74
C GLY A 138 -16.58 -10.83 -11.95
N ILE A 139 -17.36 -11.33 -12.90
CA ILE A 139 -18.72 -10.86 -13.16
C ILE A 139 -19.69 -12.02 -12.89
N LYS A 140 -20.67 -11.78 -12.02
CA LYS A 140 -21.78 -12.70 -11.75
C LYS A 140 -23.08 -11.92 -11.80
N ASP A 141 -24.07 -12.39 -12.55
CA ASP A 141 -25.40 -11.75 -12.68
C ASP A 141 -25.34 -10.25 -13.04
N GLY A 142 -24.38 -9.87 -13.89
CA GLY A 142 -24.17 -8.46 -14.31
C GLY A 142 -23.57 -7.56 -13.22
N ARG A 143 -23.12 -8.10 -12.09
CA ARG A 143 -22.45 -7.38 -11.01
C ARG A 143 -21.00 -7.82 -10.87
N TYR A 144 -20.15 -6.87 -10.50
CA TYR A 144 -18.74 -7.13 -10.21
C TYR A 144 -18.58 -7.70 -8.80
N PHE A 145 -17.83 -8.80 -8.69
CA PHE A 145 -17.48 -9.42 -7.41
C PHE A 145 -15.98 -9.64 -7.33
N MET A 146 -15.40 -9.37 -6.16
CA MET A 146 -14.01 -9.69 -5.90
C MET A 146 -13.88 -11.17 -5.55
N ARG A 147 -13.07 -11.90 -6.33
CA ARG A 147 -12.72 -13.30 -6.10
C ARG A 147 -11.42 -13.38 -5.33
N HIS A 148 -11.38 -14.23 -4.32
CA HIS A 148 -10.19 -14.48 -3.50
C HIS A 148 -10.34 -15.78 -2.70
N VAL A 149 -11.46 -15.90 -1.99
CA VAL A 149 -11.84 -17.08 -1.21
C VAL A 149 -12.38 -18.14 -2.16
N CYS A 150 -12.00 -19.40 -1.96
CA CYS A 150 -12.59 -20.49 -2.74
C CYS A 150 -14.07 -20.65 -2.37
N GLN A 151 -14.97 -20.36 -3.31
CA GLN A 151 -16.41 -20.51 -3.13
C GLN A 151 -17.01 -21.27 -4.31
N ASP A 152 -17.90 -22.21 -4.05
CA ASP A 152 -18.61 -22.92 -5.13
C ASP A 152 -19.51 -21.96 -5.92
N SER A 153 -20.02 -20.93 -5.26
CA SER A 153 -20.80 -19.86 -5.90
C SER A 153 -20.01 -19.03 -6.90
N ASP A 154 -18.68 -19.14 -6.95
CA ASP A 154 -17.90 -18.45 -7.95
C ASP A 154 -18.00 -19.09 -9.34
N GLU A 155 -18.46 -20.35 -9.43
CA GLU A 155 -18.72 -21.08 -10.68
C GLU A 155 -17.49 -21.14 -11.62
N LEU A 156 -16.29 -21.21 -11.04
CA LEU A 156 -15.07 -21.45 -11.80
C LEU A 156 -15.16 -22.82 -12.47
N LYS A 157 -14.83 -22.87 -13.77
CA LYS A 157 -14.78 -24.12 -14.54
C LYS A 157 -13.72 -25.08 -14.00
N THR A 158 -12.59 -24.55 -13.52
CA THR A 158 -11.59 -25.33 -12.80
C THR A 158 -10.72 -24.42 -11.94
N TYR A 159 -10.25 -24.92 -10.81
CA TYR A 159 -9.19 -24.30 -10.03
C TYR A 159 -8.38 -25.38 -9.33
N GLY A 160 -7.05 -25.26 -9.34
CA GLY A 160 -6.21 -26.21 -8.64
C GLY A 160 -4.75 -26.18 -9.07
N TRP A 161 -3.91 -26.82 -8.25
CA TRP A 161 -2.52 -27.07 -8.58
C TRP A 161 -2.43 -28.22 -9.58
N MET A 162 -1.97 -27.93 -10.79
CA MET A 162 -1.70 -28.94 -11.82
C MET A 162 -0.43 -29.73 -11.50
N ARG A 163 0.55 -29.05 -10.89
CA ARG A 163 1.79 -29.63 -10.37
C ARG A 163 2.14 -28.88 -9.09
N HIS A 164 2.51 -29.58 -8.01
CA HIS A 164 3.00 -28.93 -6.80
C HIS A 164 3.78 -29.95 -5.96
N ASN A 165 5.01 -29.63 -5.56
CA ASN A 165 5.84 -30.54 -4.79
C ASN A 165 5.84 -30.25 -3.28
N GLY A 166 5.07 -29.24 -2.84
CA GLY A 166 4.95 -28.87 -1.43
C GLY A 166 6.13 -28.11 -0.86
N ARG A 167 7.21 -27.94 -1.64
CA ARG A 167 8.46 -27.34 -1.21
C ARG A 167 8.72 -26.06 -1.98
N ASP A 168 9.21 -26.17 -3.20
CA ASP A 168 9.79 -25.07 -3.96
C ASP A 168 9.15 -24.86 -5.33
N TYR A 169 8.17 -25.69 -5.70
CA TYR A 169 7.55 -25.62 -7.01
C TYR A 169 6.04 -25.87 -6.96
N GLY A 170 5.32 -25.03 -7.69
CA GLY A 170 3.89 -25.12 -7.92
C GLY A 170 3.50 -24.50 -9.25
N HIS A 171 2.57 -25.12 -9.95
CA HIS A 171 1.91 -24.57 -11.12
C HIS A 171 0.41 -24.80 -10.98
N GLN A 172 -0.35 -23.72 -10.86
CA GLN A 172 -1.79 -23.74 -10.69
C GLN A 172 -2.47 -23.11 -11.89
N LYS A 173 -3.64 -23.67 -12.21
CA LYS A 173 -4.53 -23.15 -13.25
C LYS A 173 -5.88 -22.85 -12.64
N LEU A 174 -6.41 -21.68 -12.95
CA LEU A 174 -7.78 -21.28 -12.65
C LEU A 174 -8.45 -20.86 -13.95
N VAL A 175 -9.64 -21.39 -14.21
CA VAL A 175 -10.46 -21.03 -15.36
C VAL A 175 -11.76 -20.46 -14.84
N ASP A 176 -11.89 -19.15 -15.00
CA ASP A 176 -13.04 -18.36 -14.60
C ASP A 176 -13.74 -17.88 -15.88
N GLN A 177 -14.78 -18.60 -16.29
CA GLN A 177 -15.49 -18.36 -17.55
C GLN A 177 -14.51 -18.34 -18.75
N ASP A 178 -14.36 -17.19 -19.41
CA ASP A 178 -13.48 -17.00 -20.57
C ASP A 178 -12.04 -16.59 -20.18
N MET A 179 -11.77 -16.37 -18.90
CA MET A 179 -10.46 -16.00 -18.39
C MET A 179 -9.72 -17.23 -17.85
N THR A 180 -8.51 -17.46 -18.34
CA THR A 180 -7.58 -18.46 -17.77
C THR A 180 -6.46 -17.75 -17.03
N LEU A 181 -6.41 -17.93 -15.71
CA LEU A 181 -5.30 -17.49 -14.87
C LEU A 181 -4.37 -18.67 -14.61
N THR A 182 -3.08 -18.44 -14.81
CA THR A 182 -2.04 -19.43 -14.51
C THR A 182 -1.05 -18.82 -13.54
N THR A 183 -0.81 -19.50 -12.42
CA THR A 183 0.09 -19.05 -11.37
C THR A 183 1.20 -20.06 -11.19
N SER A 184 2.43 -19.58 -11.02
CA SER A 184 3.59 -20.42 -10.71
C SER A 184 4.19 -19.98 -9.38
N PHE A 185 4.46 -20.93 -8.51
CA PHE A 185 5.20 -20.77 -7.28
C PHE A 185 6.58 -21.40 -7.48
N PHE A 186 7.64 -20.64 -7.20
CA PHE A 186 9.00 -21.10 -7.36
C PHE A 186 9.87 -20.58 -6.20
N LYS A 187 10.74 -21.43 -5.66
CA LYS A 187 11.82 -21.06 -4.74
C LYS A 187 13.12 -21.60 -5.31
N SER A 188 14.06 -20.72 -5.64
CA SER A 188 15.44 -21.13 -5.93
C SER A 188 16.30 -20.96 -4.68
N ASN A 189 17.23 -21.90 -4.49
CA ASN A 189 18.37 -21.73 -3.58
C ASN A 189 19.58 -21.14 -4.32
N GLU A 190 19.43 -20.76 -5.59
CA GLU A 190 20.51 -20.12 -6.35
C GLU A 190 20.69 -18.70 -5.83
N ASP A 191 21.80 -18.50 -5.10
CA ASP A 191 22.28 -17.26 -4.49
C ASP A 191 22.61 -16.15 -5.50
N ASP A 192 22.10 -16.22 -6.73
CA ASP A 192 22.58 -15.40 -7.84
C ASP A 192 21.73 -14.15 -8.11
N SER A 193 20.59 -13.97 -7.42
CA SER A 193 19.74 -12.79 -7.62
C SER A 193 19.08 -12.26 -6.35
N THR A 194 19.20 -10.95 -6.16
CA THR A 194 18.61 -10.21 -5.05
C THR A 194 17.53 -9.27 -5.59
N LEU A 195 16.26 -9.68 -5.47
CA LEU A 195 15.08 -8.96 -5.99
C LEU A 195 14.31 -8.18 -4.90
N SER A 196 15.03 -7.65 -3.92
CA SER A 196 14.51 -7.14 -2.62
C SER A 196 13.36 -6.13 -2.69
N SER A 197 13.21 -5.41 -3.81
CA SER A 197 12.27 -4.28 -3.94
C SER A 197 11.66 -4.13 -5.34
N GLY A 198 11.77 -5.15 -6.21
CA GLY A 198 11.21 -5.12 -7.57
C GLY A 198 11.95 -4.21 -8.56
N LEU A 199 13.22 -3.88 -8.28
CA LEU A 199 14.13 -3.21 -9.22
C LEU A 199 15.06 -4.26 -9.85
N ASP A 200 14.53 -5.02 -10.81
CA ASP A 200 15.04 -6.32 -11.28
C ASP A 200 16.55 -6.38 -11.57
N ASP A 201 17.06 -5.47 -12.41
CA ASP A 201 18.49 -5.42 -12.78
C ASP A 201 19.23 -4.25 -12.10
N TYR A 202 18.62 -3.55 -11.13
CA TYR A 202 19.33 -2.50 -10.42
C TYR A 202 20.53 -3.10 -9.68
N PRO A 203 21.74 -2.54 -9.84
CA PRO A 203 22.94 -3.15 -9.26
C PRO A 203 22.89 -3.30 -7.73
N ARG A 204 22.99 -4.55 -7.25
CA ARG A 204 23.10 -4.92 -5.82
C ARG A 204 24.49 -5.45 -5.48
N ALA A 205 24.67 -5.97 -4.26
CA ALA A 205 25.94 -6.60 -3.86
C ALA A 205 26.35 -7.69 -4.86
N SER A 206 27.65 -7.84 -5.08
CA SER A 206 28.10 -8.77 -6.12
C SER A 206 27.91 -10.23 -5.74
N ASN A 207 27.85 -10.49 -4.44
CA ASN A 207 27.69 -11.79 -3.86
C ASN A 207 26.59 -11.67 -2.81
N PRO A 208 25.34 -12.02 -3.16
CA PRO A 208 24.23 -12.02 -2.23
C PRO A 208 24.57 -12.78 -0.95
N SER A 209 24.10 -12.27 0.18
CA SER A 209 24.38 -12.83 1.51
C SER A 209 23.43 -12.26 2.56
N GLU A 210 23.34 -12.91 3.72
CA GLU A 210 22.54 -12.42 4.85
C GLU A 210 23.02 -11.06 5.42
N GLU A 211 24.22 -10.63 5.03
CA GLU A 211 24.78 -9.32 5.41
C GLU A 211 24.28 -8.16 4.56
N GLU A 212 23.46 -8.43 3.53
CA GLU A 212 22.89 -7.37 2.69
C GLU A 212 21.95 -6.47 3.49
N ARG A 213 22.08 -5.16 3.27
CA ARG A 213 21.16 -4.13 3.79
C ARG A 213 20.70 -3.30 2.60
N HIS A 214 19.41 -3.42 2.30
CA HIS A 214 18.78 -2.76 1.16
C HIS A 214 18.12 -1.45 1.58
N LEU A 215 18.64 -0.35 1.06
CA LEU A 215 18.22 1.01 1.41
C LEU A 215 16.77 1.27 1.02
N ASP A 216 16.41 0.93 -0.20
CA ASP A 216 15.07 1.15 -0.74
C ASP A 216 14.02 0.28 -0.05
N LEU A 217 14.35 -0.99 0.26
CA LEU A 217 13.47 -1.84 1.07
C LEU A 217 13.23 -1.25 2.46
N ARG A 218 14.28 -0.72 3.12
CA ARG A 218 14.14 -0.04 4.42
C ARG A 218 13.16 1.14 4.31
N CYS A 219 13.27 1.95 3.26
CA CYS A 219 12.36 3.07 3.01
C CYS A 219 10.94 2.64 2.66
N TRP A 220 10.74 1.54 1.92
CA TRP A 220 9.41 0.98 1.68
C TRP A 220 8.77 0.46 2.96
N MET A 221 9.53 -0.22 3.81
CA MET A 221 9.05 -0.71 5.10
C MET A 221 8.70 0.43 6.05
N PHE A 222 9.44 1.55 6.00
CA PHE A 222 9.06 2.78 6.68
C PHE A 222 7.68 3.26 6.21
N LEU A 223 7.49 3.46 4.90
CA LEU A 223 6.23 3.94 4.35
C LEU A 223 5.06 3.02 4.73
N ALA A 224 5.25 1.70 4.62
CA ALA A 224 4.24 0.73 4.98
C ALA A 224 3.86 0.81 6.48
N ALA A 225 4.86 0.88 7.38
CA ALA A 225 4.62 0.99 8.81
C ALA A 225 3.90 2.31 9.17
N ASP A 226 4.29 3.42 8.54
CA ASP A 226 3.68 4.73 8.79
C ASP A 226 2.22 4.79 8.28
N CYS A 227 1.95 4.24 7.09
CA CYS A 227 0.58 4.08 6.60
C CYS A 227 -0.29 3.24 7.55
N MET A 228 0.23 2.11 8.03
CA MET A 228 -0.49 1.25 8.96
C MET A 228 -0.72 1.94 10.31
N TYR A 229 0.24 2.72 10.79
CA TYR A 229 0.08 3.53 11.98
C TYR A 229 -1.01 4.61 11.79
N SER A 230 -1.01 5.31 10.66
CA SER A 230 -2.04 6.29 10.31
C SER A 230 -3.44 5.67 10.23
N ILE A 231 -3.59 4.50 9.61
CA ILE A 231 -4.85 3.74 9.59
C ILE A 231 -5.27 3.36 11.01
N SER A 232 -4.33 2.91 11.86
CA SER A 232 -4.64 2.54 13.24
C SER A 232 -5.19 3.71 14.05
N LYS A 233 -4.68 4.93 13.82
CA LYS A 233 -5.20 6.16 14.43
C LYS A 233 -6.61 6.48 13.96
N LEU A 234 -6.87 6.39 12.66
CA LEU A 234 -8.20 6.60 12.09
C LEU A 234 -9.24 5.63 12.64
N LEU A 235 -8.84 4.39 12.94
CA LEU A 235 -9.71 3.35 13.51
C LEU A 235 -9.81 3.39 15.05
N GLY A 236 -9.10 4.30 15.73
CA GLY A 236 -9.06 4.35 17.20
C GLY A 236 -8.34 3.16 17.85
N LYS A 237 -7.50 2.42 17.11
CA LYS A 237 -6.77 1.21 17.56
C LYS A 237 -5.30 1.46 17.89
N GLU A 238 -4.96 2.69 18.25
CA GLU A 238 -3.58 3.11 18.49
C GLU A 238 -2.89 2.32 19.62
N LYS A 239 -3.64 2.00 20.69
CA LYS A 239 -3.08 1.33 21.88
C LYS A 239 -2.79 -0.17 21.71
N GLU A 240 -3.42 -0.82 20.74
CA GLU A 240 -3.27 -2.27 20.49
C GLU A 240 -2.27 -2.51 19.35
N LEU A 241 -2.71 -2.25 18.11
CA LEU A 241 -1.93 -2.52 16.89
C LEU A 241 -1.08 -1.31 16.49
N GLY A 242 -1.55 -0.09 16.75
CA GLY A 242 -0.87 1.14 16.34
C GLY A 242 0.49 1.34 17.01
N LYS A 243 0.67 0.86 18.24
CA LYS A 243 1.92 1.02 18.99
C LYS A 243 3.11 0.35 18.29
N GLU A 244 2.93 -0.85 17.76
CA GLU A 244 4.00 -1.58 17.06
C GLU A 244 4.35 -0.91 15.72
N TYR A 245 3.33 -0.56 14.93
CA TYR A 245 3.55 0.15 13.66
C TYR A 245 4.17 1.52 13.85
N GLY A 246 3.71 2.31 14.84
CA GLY A 246 4.30 3.61 15.15
C GLY A 246 5.74 3.51 15.66
N SER A 247 6.05 2.50 16.47
CA SER A 247 7.45 2.26 16.91
C SER A 247 8.35 1.85 15.75
N THR A 248 7.84 1.01 14.85
CA THR A 248 8.55 0.57 13.64
C THR A 248 8.76 1.73 12.68
N ALA A 249 7.73 2.55 12.43
CA ALA A 249 7.82 3.74 11.60
C ALA A 249 8.86 4.71 12.14
N LYS A 250 8.87 4.95 13.47
CA LYS A 250 9.88 5.79 14.14
C LYS A 250 11.30 5.24 13.99
N LEU A 251 11.49 3.93 14.16
CA LEU A 251 12.80 3.30 14.00
C LEU A 251 13.31 3.41 12.56
N LEU A 252 12.43 3.20 11.58
CA LEU A 252 12.79 3.22 10.17
C LEU A 252 12.87 4.64 9.59
N SER A 253 12.28 5.65 10.22
CA SER A 253 12.49 7.07 9.87
C SER A 253 13.62 7.74 10.62
N ASP A 254 14.25 7.06 11.58
CA ASP A 254 15.40 7.59 12.31
C ASP A 254 16.53 7.94 11.33
N PHE A 255 16.83 9.23 11.25
CA PHE A 255 17.76 9.81 10.29
C PHE A 255 19.21 9.47 10.61
N ASP A 256 19.59 9.46 11.88
CA ASP A 256 20.95 9.17 12.30
C ASP A 256 21.28 7.69 12.10
N LEU A 257 20.33 6.80 12.43
CA LEU A 257 20.46 5.36 12.18
C LEU A 257 20.51 5.06 10.67
N LEU A 258 19.68 5.74 9.87
CA LEU A 258 19.74 5.62 8.41
C LEU A 258 21.13 6.01 7.89
N ASN A 259 21.68 7.14 8.36
CA ASN A 259 22.98 7.63 7.93
C ASN A 259 24.10 6.66 8.33
N GLN A 260 24.06 6.15 9.57
CA GLN A 260 25.03 5.17 10.04
C GLN A 260 25.07 3.91 9.17
N MET A 261 23.91 3.48 8.66
CA MET A 261 23.80 2.22 7.91
C MET A 261 24.02 2.37 6.41
N HIS A 262 23.72 3.53 5.83
CA HIS A 262 23.58 3.67 4.38
C HIS A 262 24.23 4.90 3.77
N PHE A 263 24.64 5.89 4.56
CA PHE A 263 25.19 7.12 4.02
C PHE A 263 26.72 7.06 3.95
N ASP A 264 27.27 7.42 2.79
CA ASP A 264 28.70 7.56 2.60
C ASP A 264 29.06 9.04 2.48
N ASP A 265 29.81 9.55 3.46
CA ASP A 265 30.21 10.96 3.53
C ASP A 265 31.12 11.39 2.38
N ALA A 266 31.95 10.48 1.85
CA ALA A 266 32.91 10.80 0.79
C ALA A 266 32.22 11.01 -0.55
N TYR A 267 31.19 10.21 -0.83
CA TYR A 267 30.37 10.32 -2.04
C TYR A 267 29.17 11.26 -1.86
N GLY A 268 28.77 11.57 -0.63
CA GLY A 268 27.60 12.37 -0.32
C GLY A 268 26.29 11.71 -0.78
N ALA A 269 26.22 10.38 -0.72
CA ALA A 269 25.15 9.58 -1.29
C ALA A 269 24.80 8.38 -0.40
N TYR A 270 23.57 7.90 -0.56
CA TYR A 270 23.14 6.67 0.12
C TYR A 270 23.34 5.44 -0.77
N PHE A 271 23.71 4.32 -0.16
CA PHE A 271 23.99 3.06 -0.83
C PHE A 271 23.42 1.85 -0.07
N ASP A 272 23.22 0.76 -0.81
CA ASP A 272 23.12 -0.56 -0.20
C ASP A 272 24.47 -0.96 0.41
N PHE A 273 24.42 -1.87 1.38
CA PHE A 273 25.60 -2.50 1.96
C PHE A 273 25.54 -4.01 1.75
N GLY A 274 26.68 -4.65 1.47
CA GLY A 274 26.74 -6.10 1.36
C GLY A 274 28.12 -6.61 0.94
N ASN A 275 28.21 -7.91 0.68
CA ASN A 275 29.44 -8.56 0.22
C ASN A 275 29.66 -8.26 -1.28
N HIS A 276 30.54 -7.31 -1.58
CA HIS A 276 30.61 -6.71 -2.91
C HIS A 276 32.06 -6.53 -3.44
N THR A 277 32.20 -6.70 -4.76
CA THR A 277 33.33 -6.27 -5.57
C THR A 277 32.83 -5.68 -6.90
N GLU A 278 33.49 -4.61 -7.35
CA GLU A 278 33.29 -4.03 -8.68
C GLU A 278 33.99 -4.84 -9.78
N LYS A 279 34.85 -5.78 -9.42
CA LYS A 279 35.62 -6.61 -10.36
C LYS A 279 34.83 -7.85 -10.75
N VAL A 280 33.74 -7.63 -11.46
CA VAL A 280 32.92 -8.69 -12.06
C VAL A 280 32.82 -8.51 -13.57
N ARG A 281 32.67 -9.61 -14.30
CA ARG A 281 32.36 -9.58 -15.74
C ARG A 281 31.47 -10.75 -16.12
N LEU A 282 30.79 -10.62 -17.25
CA LEU A 282 30.14 -11.76 -17.89
C LEU A 282 31.18 -12.50 -18.75
N SER A 283 31.24 -13.81 -18.60
CA SER A 283 32.20 -14.69 -19.29
C SER A 283 31.49 -15.95 -19.78
N TRP A 284 31.82 -16.40 -20.98
CA TRP A 284 31.25 -17.63 -21.53
C TRP A 284 31.88 -18.84 -20.87
N ARG A 285 31.07 -19.73 -20.29
CA ARG A 285 31.49 -21.05 -19.84
C ARG A 285 30.81 -22.13 -20.65
N GLU A 286 31.58 -23.17 -20.96
CA GLU A 286 31.04 -24.39 -21.55
C GLU A 286 30.42 -25.23 -20.43
N VAL A 287 29.19 -25.67 -20.63
CA VAL A 287 28.45 -26.53 -19.71
C VAL A 287 28.21 -27.85 -20.45
N GLU A 288 28.63 -28.96 -19.85
CA GLU A 288 28.34 -30.29 -20.38
C GLU A 288 26.86 -30.60 -20.15
N GLY A 289 26.07 -30.57 -21.23
CA GLY A 289 24.68 -30.99 -21.18
C GLY A 289 24.54 -32.50 -20.97
N THR A 290 23.43 -32.94 -20.36
CA THR A 290 23.10 -34.35 -20.13
C THR A 290 23.04 -35.23 -21.39
N ASN A 291 23.06 -34.61 -22.58
CA ASN A 291 22.97 -35.28 -23.88
C ASN A 291 24.27 -35.22 -24.71
N HIS A 292 25.45 -35.01 -24.11
CA HIS A 292 26.75 -34.90 -24.80
C HIS A 292 26.87 -33.76 -25.82
N TYR A 293 25.92 -32.81 -25.84
CA TYR A 293 26.07 -31.54 -26.56
C TYR A 293 26.59 -30.49 -25.58
N ALA A 294 27.72 -29.86 -25.91
CA ALA A 294 28.24 -28.72 -25.17
C ALA A 294 27.33 -27.51 -25.41
N SER A 295 26.72 -26.97 -24.35
CA SER A 295 26.09 -25.66 -24.38
C SER A 295 27.07 -24.60 -23.87
N ARG A 296 26.88 -23.34 -24.27
CA ARG A 296 27.60 -22.20 -23.72
C ARG A 296 26.63 -21.36 -22.93
N GLU A 297 27.00 -21.04 -21.70
CA GLU A 297 26.23 -20.17 -20.83
C GLU A 297 27.06 -18.95 -20.46
N LEU A 298 26.43 -17.78 -20.54
CA LEU A 298 27.05 -16.54 -20.13
C LEU A 298 26.90 -16.40 -18.61
N VAL A 299 27.97 -16.68 -17.88
CA VAL A 299 27.96 -16.66 -16.41
C VAL A 299 28.71 -15.46 -15.86
N ARG A 300 28.36 -15.06 -14.63
CA ARG A 300 29.09 -14.04 -13.90
C ARG A 300 30.41 -14.61 -13.38
N GLU A 301 31.52 -13.98 -13.75
CA GLU A 301 32.85 -14.26 -13.24
C GLU A 301 33.26 -13.17 -12.23
N VAL A 302 33.65 -13.61 -11.03
CA VAL A 302 34.15 -12.74 -9.95
C VAL A 302 35.68 -12.75 -10.00
N LEU A 303 36.29 -11.60 -10.29
CA LEU A 303 37.73 -11.46 -10.54
C LEU A 303 38.52 -11.03 -9.30
N GLU A 304 37.83 -10.55 -8.26
CA GLU A 304 38.42 -10.17 -6.98
C GLU A 304 37.54 -10.68 -5.85
N ARG A 305 38.15 -11.13 -4.74
CA ARG A 305 37.37 -11.56 -3.58
C ARG A 305 36.48 -10.41 -3.07
N PRO A 306 35.15 -10.59 -2.97
CA PRO A 306 34.25 -9.57 -2.46
C PRO A 306 34.51 -9.30 -0.97
N LYS A 307 34.13 -8.10 -0.53
CA LYS A 307 34.25 -7.67 0.88
C LYS A 307 32.96 -6.97 1.30
N LEU A 308 32.64 -7.00 2.59
CA LEU A 308 31.55 -6.22 3.15
C LEU A 308 31.85 -4.72 2.99
N ARG A 309 31.04 -4.02 2.20
CA ARG A 309 31.18 -2.61 1.88
C ARG A 309 29.90 -2.02 1.29
N PHE A 310 29.87 -0.70 1.14
CA PHE A 310 28.85 -0.04 0.33
C PHE A 310 28.96 -0.45 -1.14
N VAL A 311 27.80 -0.65 -1.76
CA VAL A 311 27.62 -0.95 -3.18
C VAL A 311 27.56 0.39 -3.94
N PRO A 312 28.63 0.78 -4.68
CA PRO A 312 28.86 2.17 -5.07
C PRO A 312 28.11 2.57 -6.35
N HIS A 313 26.79 2.43 -6.34
CA HIS A 313 25.93 2.62 -7.51
C HIS A 313 24.88 3.71 -7.26
N ILE A 314 25.22 4.94 -7.63
CA ILE A 314 24.31 6.10 -7.56
C ILE A 314 23.19 5.94 -8.60
N GLY A 315 21.95 5.99 -8.14
CA GLY A 315 20.76 5.84 -8.99
C GLY A 315 19.50 6.10 -8.19
N TYR A 316 18.36 5.56 -8.64
CA TYR A 316 17.09 5.73 -7.93
C TYR A 316 17.15 5.20 -6.48
N VAL A 317 17.82 4.07 -6.22
CA VAL A 317 17.96 3.51 -4.86
C VAL A 317 18.58 4.54 -3.90
N SER A 318 19.64 5.23 -4.33
CA SER A 318 20.31 6.27 -3.53
C SER A 318 19.39 7.44 -3.15
N LEU A 319 18.31 7.66 -3.91
CA LEU A 319 17.37 8.76 -3.68
C LEU A 319 16.16 8.37 -2.82
N PHE A 320 16.07 7.12 -2.34
CA PHE A 320 14.92 6.69 -1.53
C PHE A 320 14.72 7.49 -0.24
N PRO A 321 15.77 7.82 0.53
CA PRO A 321 15.62 8.73 1.67
C PRO A 321 15.07 10.11 1.29
N PHE A 322 15.51 10.65 0.15
CA PHE A 322 15.01 11.91 -0.38
C PHE A 322 13.53 11.79 -0.79
N MET A 323 13.18 10.75 -1.56
CA MET A 323 11.81 10.48 -2.01
C MET A 323 10.84 10.23 -0.85
N GLY A 324 11.31 9.56 0.21
CA GLY A 324 10.55 9.30 1.44
C GLY A 324 10.48 10.49 2.39
N LYS A 325 11.03 11.66 2.00
CA LYS A 325 11.05 12.89 2.81
C LYS A 325 11.66 12.70 4.21
N ILE A 326 12.60 11.76 4.35
CA ILE A 326 13.24 11.41 5.64
C ILE A 326 14.31 12.45 6.02
N ILE A 327 14.91 13.11 5.02
CA ILE A 327 16.02 14.04 5.22
C ILE A 327 15.51 15.38 5.78
N PRO A 328 16.01 15.85 6.94
CA PRO A 328 15.57 17.14 7.49
C PRO A 328 15.85 18.32 6.52
N PRO A 329 14.93 19.31 6.38
CA PRO A 329 15.10 20.44 5.46
C PRO A 329 16.36 21.30 5.67
N ALA A 330 16.91 21.30 6.89
CA ALA A 330 18.11 22.04 7.25
C ALA A 330 19.42 21.21 7.12
N SER A 331 19.32 19.91 6.82
CA SER A 331 20.49 19.02 6.75
C SER A 331 21.34 19.29 5.51
N SER A 332 22.66 19.39 5.67
CA SER A 332 23.60 19.49 4.54
C SER A 332 23.52 18.30 3.58
N ILE A 333 23.07 17.13 4.06
CA ILE A 333 22.83 15.95 3.22
C ILE A 333 21.74 16.24 2.17
N LEU A 334 20.73 17.06 2.50
CA LEU A 334 19.71 17.48 1.52
C LEU A 334 20.35 18.23 0.35
N GLU A 335 21.30 19.12 0.62
CA GLU A 335 22.03 19.82 -0.43
C GLU A 335 22.80 18.88 -1.35
N GLN A 336 23.46 17.89 -0.77
CA GLN A 336 24.19 16.88 -1.51
C GLN A 336 23.25 16.05 -2.40
N GLN A 337 22.06 15.67 -1.89
CA GLN A 337 21.05 14.98 -2.72
C GLN A 337 20.55 15.86 -3.86
N LEU A 338 20.27 17.15 -3.61
CA LEU A 338 19.87 18.10 -4.65
C LEU A 338 20.98 18.27 -5.71
N ASN A 339 22.25 18.31 -5.29
CA ASN A 339 23.40 18.35 -6.20
C ASN A 339 23.44 17.10 -7.09
N LEU A 340 23.31 15.90 -6.52
CA LEU A 340 23.26 14.65 -7.28
C LEU A 340 22.12 14.62 -8.30
N ILE A 341 20.93 15.04 -7.88
CA ILE A 341 19.73 15.11 -8.74
C ILE A 341 19.98 16.04 -9.93
N SER A 342 20.46 17.26 -9.68
CA SER A 342 20.67 18.27 -10.72
C SER A 342 21.92 18.03 -11.61
N ASN A 343 22.74 17.01 -11.32
CA ASN A 343 23.99 16.79 -12.01
C ASN A 343 23.78 16.10 -13.38
N ARG A 344 24.03 16.85 -14.47
CA ARG A 344 23.94 16.40 -15.87
C ARG A 344 24.91 15.26 -16.24
N SER A 345 26.03 15.17 -15.54
CA SER A 345 27.03 14.12 -15.76
C SER A 345 26.65 12.79 -15.07
N ILE A 346 25.68 12.81 -14.14
CA ILE A 346 25.26 11.66 -13.33
C ILE A 346 23.83 11.26 -13.74
N LEU A 347 22.81 11.88 -13.13
CA LEU A 347 21.40 11.47 -13.27
C LEU A 347 20.61 12.35 -14.25
N TRP A 348 20.91 13.65 -14.34
CA TRP A 348 20.05 14.60 -15.03
C TRP A 348 20.08 14.46 -16.55
N THR A 349 18.90 14.56 -17.17
CA THR A 349 18.70 14.61 -18.63
C THR A 349 17.62 15.66 -18.97
N ASP A 350 17.52 16.03 -20.25
CA ASP A 350 16.44 16.91 -20.74
C ASP A 350 15.08 16.18 -20.89
N TYR A 351 15.00 14.91 -20.47
CA TYR A 351 13.84 14.04 -20.59
C TYR A 351 13.34 13.47 -19.26
N GLY A 352 14.02 13.78 -18.14
CA GLY A 352 13.82 13.17 -16.82
C GLY A 352 15.13 12.66 -16.20
N LEU A 353 15.08 12.09 -15.00
CA LEU A 353 16.24 11.50 -14.33
C LEU A 353 16.47 10.05 -14.73
N ARG A 354 17.72 9.67 -14.98
CA ARG A 354 18.14 8.28 -15.24
C ARG A 354 17.95 7.40 -14.02
N SER A 355 17.60 6.13 -14.24
CA SER A 355 17.56 5.11 -13.18
C SER A 355 18.91 4.83 -12.53
N LEU A 356 19.99 4.94 -13.30
CA LEU A 356 21.35 4.71 -12.83
C LEU A 356 22.30 5.77 -13.39
N SER A 357 23.27 6.20 -12.57
CA SER A 357 24.30 7.16 -12.94
C SER A 357 25.10 6.70 -14.14
N LYS A 358 25.43 7.65 -15.04
CA LYS A 358 26.38 7.41 -16.14
C LYS A 358 27.78 6.99 -15.67
N THR A 359 28.15 7.31 -14.43
CA THR A 359 29.45 6.97 -13.84
C THR A 359 29.49 5.57 -13.23
N SER A 360 28.34 4.88 -13.13
CA SER A 360 28.30 3.50 -12.65
C SER A 360 28.97 2.55 -13.65
N SER A 361 29.75 1.59 -13.14
CA SER A 361 30.32 0.49 -13.92
C SER A 361 29.26 -0.37 -14.62
N MET A 362 28.04 -0.37 -14.09
CA MET A 362 26.89 -1.14 -14.57
C MET A 362 25.97 -0.34 -15.50
N TYR A 363 26.27 0.93 -15.77
CA TYR A 363 25.45 1.80 -16.62
C TYR A 363 25.28 1.22 -18.04
N MET A 364 24.03 0.99 -18.43
CA MET A 364 23.61 0.39 -19.70
C MET A 364 24.25 -0.98 -20.02
N LYS A 365 24.72 -1.71 -18.99
CA LYS A 365 25.22 -3.08 -19.12
C LYS A 365 24.05 -4.07 -19.07
N TYR A 366 24.07 -5.04 -19.97
CA TYR A 366 23.14 -6.16 -19.95
C TYR A 366 23.31 -6.98 -18.66
N ASN A 367 22.22 -7.60 -18.19
CA ASN A 367 22.26 -8.47 -17.02
C ASN A 367 22.66 -9.90 -17.40
N THR A 368 22.09 -10.40 -18.50
CA THR A 368 22.41 -11.69 -19.13
C THR A 368 22.63 -11.47 -20.62
N GLU A 369 22.79 -12.53 -21.42
CA GLU A 369 22.86 -12.41 -22.88
C GLU A 369 21.63 -11.72 -23.47
N HIS A 370 20.44 -11.98 -22.91
CA HIS A 370 19.16 -11.54 -23.48
C HIS A 370 18.50 -10.41 -22.68
N ASP A 371 18.92 -10.20 -21.43
CA ASP A 371 18.34 -9.17 -20.56
C ASP A 371 19.02 -7.83 -20.79
N ALA A 372 18.42 -7.02 -21.67
CA ALA A 372 18.80 -5.64 -21.91
C ALA A 372 18.67 -4.77 -20.65
N PRO A 373 19.46 -3.69 -20.51
CA PRO A 373 19.40 -2.81 -19.35
C PRO A 373 18.02 -2.17 -19.17
N TYR A 374 17.46 -2.29 -17.97
CA TYR A 374 16.09 -1.91 -17.64
C TYR A 374 16.08 -0.78 -16.58
N TRP A 375 16.59 -1.04 -15.38
CA TRP A 375 16.86 -0.08 -14.30
C TRP A 375 18.31 0.43 -14.29
N ARG A 376 19.06 0.19 -15.36
CA ARG A 376 20.49 0.58 -15.52
C ARG A 376 20.72 1.81 -16.39
N GLY A 377 19.77 2.74 -16.44
CA GLY A 377 19.92 4.00 -17.19
C GLY A 377 18.64 4.62 -17.75
N PRO A 378 17.66 3.84 -18.26
CA PRO A 378 16.38 4.39 -18.73
C PRO A 378 15.65 5.23 -17.68
N ILE A 379 14.72 6.08 -18.15
CA ILE A 379 13.97 7.04 -17.34
C ILE A 379 12.58 6.47 -17.07
N TRP A 380 12.19 6.44 -15.79
CA TRP A 380 10.94 5.83 -15.33
C TRP A 380 10.03 6.85 -14.63
N MET A 381 8.73 6.82 -14.95
CA MET A 381 7.80 7.85 -14.48
C MET A 381 7.46 7.73 -13.00
N ASN A 382 7.28 6.52 -12.48
CA ASN A 382 7.02 6.28 -11.05
C ASN A 382 8.09 6.90 -10.14
N MET A 383 9.38 6.66 -10.44
CA MET A 383 10.48 7.19 -9.63
C MET A 383 10.63 8.69 -9.81
N ASN A 384 10.51 9.20 -11.04
CA ASN A 384 10.53 10.64 -11.28
C ASN A 384 9.35 11.37 -10.61
N TYR A 385 8.17 10.76 -10.53
CA TYR A 385 7.03 11.31 -9.78
C TYR A 385 7.32 11.42 -8.29
N MET A 386 7.90 10.39 -7.68
CA MET A 386 8.30 10.43 -6.26
C MET A 386 9.38 11.49 -6.00
N ILE A 387 10.35 11.63 -6.90
CA ILE A 387 11.39 12.68 -6.80
C ILE A 387 10.77 14.08 -6.94
N LEU A 388 9.84 14.28 -7.88
CA LEU A 388 9.11 15.55 -8.01
C LEU A 388 8.26 15.84 -6.77
N SER A 389 7.59 14.85 -6.19
CA SER A 389 6.83 14.98 -4.95
C SER A 389 7.71 15.48 -3.80
N ALA A 390 8.89 14.87 -3.62
CA ALA A 390 9.85 15.31 -2.61
C ALA A 390 10.43 16.71 -2.91
N LEU A 391 10.83 17.00 -4.15
CA LEU A 391 11.31 18.33 -4.55
C LEU A 391 10.25 19.42 -4.28
N HIS A 392 8.99 19.13 -4.60
CA HIS A 392 7.87 20.02 -4.33
C HIS A 392 7.67 20.24 -2.82
N HIS A 393 7.76 19.19 -2.00
CA HIS A 393 7.74 19.30 -0.55
C HIS A 393 8.87 20.21 -0.03
N TYR A 394 10.13 19.91 -0.37
CA TYR A 394 11.28 20.72 0.09
C TYR A 394 11.29 22.14 -0.49
N SER A 395 10.59 22.39 -1.60
CA SER A 395 10.40 23.76 -2.14
C SER A 395 9.45 24.62 -1.30
N LYS A 396 8.68 24.01 -0.40
CA LYS A 396 7.73 24.67 0.51
C LYS A 396 8.21 24.70 1.95
N GLU A 397 8.98 23.70 2.36
CA GLU A 397 9.54 23.63 3.71
C GLU A 397 10.52 24.77 4.00
N ASN A 398 10.58 25.17 5.27
CA ASN A 398 11.55 26.15 5.72
C ASN A 398 12.94 25.49 5.83
N GLY A 399 13.89 25.96 5.04
CA GLY A 399 15.27 25.48 5.06
C GLY A 399 16.16 26.26 4.08
N PRO A 400 17.49 26.19 4.24
CA PRO A 400 18.44 26.91 3.40
C PRO A 400 18.41 26.47 1.93
N TYR A 401 17.86 25.28 1.64
CA TYR A 401 17.86 24.68 0.30
C TYR A 401 16.52 24.78 -0.44
N ARG A 402 15.54 25.50 0.12
CA ARG A 402 14.18 25.63 -0.41
C ARG A 402 14.17 26.13 -1.87
N ASP A 403 14.89 27.22 -2.15
CA ASP A 403 14.88 27.83 -3.48
C ASP A 403 15.59 26.94 -4.52
N LYS A 404 16.64 26.22 -4.09
CA LYS A 404 17.32 25.23 -4.92
C LYS A 404 16.39 24.06 -5.28
N ALA A 405 15.66 23.51 -4.31
CA ALA A 405 14.67 22.48 -4.55
C ALA A 405 13.57 22.96 -5.52
N LYS A 406 13.11 24.22 -5.37
CA LYS A 406 12.11 24.84 -6.26
C LYS A 406 12.59 24.95 -7.71
N ILE A 407 13.83 25.36 -7.94
CA ILE A 407 14.41 25.46 -9.29
C ILE A 407 14.48 24.08 -9.93
N ILE A 408 15.04 23.10 -9.22
CA ILE A 408 15.18 21.72 -9.70
C ILE A 408 13.80 21.10 -9.99
N TYR A 409 12.81 21.32 -9.13
CA TYR A 409 11.42 20.90 -9.34
C TYR A 409 10.87 21.40 -10.67
N ASN A 410 10.93 22.72 -10.91
CA ASN A 410 10.36 23.35 -12.09
C ASN A 410 10.99 22.82 -13.37
N ASP A 411 12.32 22.69 -13.40
CA ASP A 411 13.06 22.23 -14.57
C ASP A 411 12.78 20.74 -14.86
N LEU A 412 12.79 19.89 -13.82
CA LEU A 412 12.55 18.46 -13.97
C LEU A 412 11.12 18.19 -14.44
N ARG A 413 10.15 18.88 -13.84
CA ARG A 413 8.73 18.79 -14.21
C ARG A 413 8.52 19.18 -15.67
N SER A 414 9.12 20.28 -16.11
CA SER A 414 9.05 20.74 -17.49
C SER A 414 9.65 19.72 -18.47
N ASN A 415 10.81 19.15 -18.15
CA ASN A 415 11.47 18.13 -18.95
C ASN A 415 10.61 16.86 -19.12
N LEU A 416 10.03 16.36 -18.05
CA LEU A 416 9.18 15.17 -18.06
C LEU A 416 7.91 15.39 -18.90
N ILE A 417 7.15 16.46 -18.60
CA ILE A 417 5.91 16.78 -19.34
C ILE A 417 6.20 16.93 -20.83
N ARG A 418 7.19 17.75 -21.18
CA ARG A 418 7.59 17.99 -22.58
C ARG A 418 7.97 16.70 -23.29
N ASN A 419 8.73 15.82 -22.64
CA ASN A 419 9.15 14.57 -23.27
C ASN A 419 7.98 13.61 -23.49
N ILE A 420 7.10 13.45 -22.49
CA ILE A 420 5.95 12.54 -22.57
C ILE A 420 4.96 13.04 -23.62
N VAL A 421 4.61 14.32 -23.60
CA VAL A 421 3.70 14.94 -24.58
C VAL A 421 4.26 14.80 -25.99
N ARG A 422 5.57 15.04 -26.19
CA ARG A 422 6.22 14.84 -27.49
C ARG A 422 6.10 13.39 -27.98
N ASN A 423 6.36 12.40 -27.12
CA ASN A 423 6.22 10.99 -27.50
C ASN A 423 4.77 10.64 -27.81
N TYR A 424 3.82 11.14 -27.02
CA TYR A 424 2.40 10.90 -27.26
C TYR A 424 1.94 11.51 -28.60
N GLN A 425 2.33 12.75 -28.90
CA GLN A 425 2.01 13.39 -30.18
C GLN A 425 2.63 12.67 -31.39
N GLN A 426 3.86 12.16 -31.24
CA GLN A 426 4.58 11.49 -32.33
C GLN A 426 4.12 10.04 -32.56
N THR A 427 3.69 9.35 -31.50
CA THR A 427 3.46 7.89 -31.56
C THR A 427 2.03 7.47 -31.24
N GLY A 428 1.22 8.34 -30.63
CA GLY A 428 -0.11 8.03 -30.12
C GLY A 428 -0.12 7.26 -28.80
N TYR A 429 1.04 7.02 -28.16
CA TYR A 429 1.14 6.13 -27.00
C TYR A 429 1.90 6.73 -25.82
N LEU A 430 1.49 6.31 -24.62
CA LEU A 430 2.32 6.34 -23.42
C LEU A 430 3.17 5.06 -23.36
N TRP A 431 4.40 5.21 -22.88
CA TRP A 431 5.40 4.15 -22.85
C TRP A 431 5.80 3.87 -21.41
N GLU A 432 6.23 2.65 -21.15
CA GLU A 432 6.67 2.17 -19.85
C GLU A 432 7.86 2.97 -19.30
N GLN A 433 8.85 3.21 -20.16
CA GLN A 433 10.10 3.91 -19.86
C GLN A 433 10.59 4.72 -21.06
N TYR A 434 11.55 5.61 -20.83
CA TYR A 434 12.07 6.53 -21.85
C TYR A 434 13.59 6.47 -21.97
N ASP A 435 14.09 6.56 -23.20
CA ASP A 435 15.52 6.59 -23.50
C ASP A 435 16.19 7.85 -22.94
N GLN A 436 17.31 7.65 -22.25
CA GLN A 436 18.06 8.69 -21.56
C GLN A 436 18.95 9.59 -22.44
N LYS A 437 19.04 9.29 -23.74
CA LYS A 437 19.82 10.09 -24.72
C LYS A 437 18.93 10.86 -25.69
N LYS A 438 17.80 10.27 -26.11
CA LYS A 438 16.89 10.83 -27.12
C LYS A 438 15.50 11.14 -26.56
N GLY A 439 15.16 10.60 -25.38
CA GLY A 439 13.84 10.73 -24.77
C GLY A 439 12.77 9.87 -25.44
N LYS A 440 13.12 8.98 -26.39
CA LYS A 440 12.15 8.14 -27.10
C LYS A 440 11.58 7.06 -26.17
N GLY A 441 10.27 6.85 -26.21
CA GLY A 441 9.59 5.77 -25.49
C GLY A 441 10.13 4.38 -25.85
N LYS A 442 10.24 3.52 -24.84
CA LYS A 442 10.76 2.14 -24.91
C LYS A 442 9.92 1.22 -24.02
N GLY A 443 10.09 -0.10 -24.22
CA GLY A 443 9.36 -1.12 -23.46
C GLY A 443 7.91 -1.25 -23.92
N ALA A 444 7.03 -1.60 -23.00
CA ALA A 444 5.60 -1.69 -23.27
C ALA A 444 5.00 -0.33 -23.70
N ARG A 445 4.02 -0.38 -24.60
CA ARG A 445 3.27 0.78 -25.11
C ARG A 445 1.79 0.66 -24.77
N VAL A 446 1.04 1.76 -24.92
CA VAL A 446 -0.29 1.91 -24.28
C VAL A 446 -0.14 1.71 -22.76
N PHE A 447 1.01 2.11 -22.23
CA PHE A 447 1.34 1.93 -20.84
C PHE A 447 0.69 3.04 -20.02
N THR A 448 -0.63 2.97 -19.88
CA THR A 448 -1.42 3.78 -18.94
C THR A 448 -1.33 3.24 -17.51
N GLY A 449 -0.24 2.52 -17.17
CA GLY A 449 0.18 2.21 -15.81
C GLY A 449 0.78 3.43 -15.12
N TRP A 450 1.96 3.30 -14.49
CA TRP A 450 2.57 4.45 -13.79
C TRP A 450 2.88 5.65 -14.67
N THR A 451 2.96 5.51 -16.00
CA THR A 451 3.20 6.67 -16.89
C THR A 451 2.01 7.64 -16.88
N SER A 452 0.81 7.18 -16.49
CA SER A 452 -0.36 8.02 -16.22
C SER A 452 -0.15 9.03 -15.09
N LEU A 453 0.87 8.85 -14.23
CA LEU A 453 1.27 9.84 -13.22
C LEU A 453 1.63 11.20 -13.83
N VAL A 454 1.91 11.28 -15.14
CA VAL A 454 2.05 12.56 -15.85
C VAL A 454 0.86 13.50 -15.62
N LEU A 455 -0.35 12.96 -15.47
CA LEU A 455 -1.54 13.76 -15.19
C LEU A 455 -1.43 14.45 -13.82
N LEU A 456 -0.99 13.71 -12.80
CA LEU A 456 -0.77 14.26 -11.45
C LEU A 456 0.38 15.27 -11.45
N ILE A 457 1.45 15.01 -12.22
CA ILE A 457 2.56 15.96 -12.40
C ILE A 457 2.05 17.26 -13.03
N MET A 458 1.22 17.18 -14.08
CA MET A 458 0.64 18.36 -14.74
C MET A 458 -0.29 19.13 -13.79
N ALA A 459 -1.07 18.44 -12.96
CA ALA A 459 -1.95 19.05 -11.97
C ALA A 459 -1.22 19.53 -10.68
N GLU A 460 0.06 19.18 -10.53
CA GLU A 460 0.84 19.41 -9.30
C GLU A 460 0.22 18.78 -8.05
N THR A 461 -0.45 17.64 -8.26
CA THR A 461 -1.13 16.87 -7.22
C THR A 461 -0.20 15.79 -6.68
N TYR A 462 0.46 16.09 -5.57
CA TYR A 462 1.31 15.15 -4.84
C TYR A 462 0.68 14.85 -3.48
N SER A 463 0.65 13.58 -3.08
CA SER A 463 0.15 13.22 -1.76
C SER A 463 1.11 13.72 -0.67
N GLU A 464 0.56 14.41 0.32
CA GLU A 464 1.20 14.63 1.61
C GLU A 464 1.10 13.31 2.39
N CYS A 465 1.87 12.30 1.95
CA CYS A 465 2.27 11.20 2.82
C CYS A 465 3.41 11.70 3.70
#